data_AF-A0AAD2JIF9-F1
#
_entry.id   AF-A0AAD2JIF9-F1
#
_cell.length_a   1.000
_cell.length_b   1.000
_cell.length_c   1.000
_cell.angle_alpha   90.00
_cell.angle_beta   90.00
_cell.angle_gamma   90.00
#
_symmetry.space_group_name_H-M   'P 1'
#
loop_
_entity.id
_entity.type
_entity.pdbx_description
1 polymer ?
#
loop_
_entity_poly.entity_id
_entity_poly.type
_entity_poly.pdbx_seq_one_letter_code
_entity_poly.pdbx_strand_id
1 'polypeptide(L)'
;MEIAEYVFHFNDKSALDNQSIETSIKVYNHFWQSFEKNPLVKEFLSKDLFDILESYLLVSFYPAYGAAVLYQNNNSLQVFVRTIGLDGWKKRIPSSSHGREQHAVPNLEESAIMDQGPISRCAVVAIGNTLAKSLRESETNNRGDRRRKSNDHEGNQKTPSFLNEKLGQSIKKVISGSEVTIGEQSAYGGTTDVGMHTGAKKKNTAAPLAFATASTMLRLAGRPQHEFKALMAAYLISFLDVLPKLATYDARAMDRYVIVMREAKPFIEGLRNKAFQQKILHKMRTHHEQLYSVSYGPPQQLNLCGVSETVEDLFPPEFPMEPWTPQIQENETKVDRFRGEAEKNLLWVDMESTAFSGHRSEAWVQLHSLNLKFWNAASSLKYDYTTENVALLKKDLDRLSIIVEVAMAATDEGRYTMSVVIRSYELLAAIICFCCAHVEMEGNHEWFKKYTPAFNPKNLHHLVLDDNRAVDGCSSTTISR
;
A
#
# COMPACT_ATOMS: atom_id res chain seq x y z
N MET A 1 -15.40 12.06 -7.01
CA MET A 1 -14.87 10.73 -6.65
C MET A 1 -13.87 10.19 -7.68
N GLU A 2 -14.11 10.29 -8.98
CA GLU A 2 -13.25 9.69 -10.03
C GLU A 2 -11.75 10.00 -9.86
N ILE A 3 -11.37 11.25 -9.58
CA ILE A 3 -9.95 11.63 -9.41
C ILE A 3 -9.30 10.96 -8.19
N ALA A 4 -10.06 10.71 -7.12
CA ALA A 4 -9.52 10.06 -5.93
C ALA A 4 -8.99 8.66 -6.28
N GLU A 5 -9.61 7.98 -7.23
CA GLU A 5 -9.23 6.64 -7.67
C GLU A 5 -7.94 6.63 -8.49
N TYR A 6 -7.49 7.78 -9.00
CA TYR A 6 -6.19 7.92 -9.66
C TYR A 6 -5.08 8.30 -8.68
N VAL A 7 -5.43 8.90 -7.55
CA VAL A 7 -4.48 9.42 -6.55
C VAL A 7 -4.19 8.40 -5.45
N PHE A 8 -5.24 7.73 -4.96
CA PHE A 8 -5.14 6.82 -3.83
C PHE A 8 -5.27 5.36 -4.27
N HIS A 9 -4.43 4.51 -3.68
CA HIS A 9 -4.62 3.08 -3.75
C HIS A 9 -5.55 2.64 -2.61
N PHE A 10 -6.82 2.43 -2.94
CA PHE A 10 -7.84 1.95 -2.02
C PHE A 10 -7.84 0.42 -1.91
N ASN A 11 -8.09 -0.14 -0.72
CA ASN A 11 -7.96 -1.58 -0.47
C ASN A 11 -9.05 -2.41 -1.16
N ASP A 12 -10.14 -1.77 -1.57
CA ASP A 12 -11.26 -2.35 -2.34
C ASP A 12 -10.96 -2.48 -3.84
N LYS A 13 -9.75 -2.10 -4.29
CA LYS A 13 -9.31 -2.19 -5.68
C LYS A 13 -7.93 -2.85 -5.78
N SER A 14 -7.62 -3.36 -6.96
CA SER A 14 -6.26 -3.81 -7.29
C SER A 14 -5.25 -2.66 -7.19
N ALA A 15 -3.97 -3.01 -7.00
CA ALA A 15 -2.86 -2.06 -7.14
C ALA A 15 -2.99 -1.25 -8.42
N LEU A 16 -2.93 0.07 -8.29
CA LEU A 16 -2.95 0.98 -9.43
C LEU A 16 -1.74 0.67 -10.33
N ASP A 17 -1.99 0.43 -11.60
CA ASP A 17 -1.00 0.20 -12.64
C ASP A 17 -1.17 1.22 -13.79
N ASN A 18 -1.49 2.46 -13.41
CA ASN A 18 -1.85 3.50 -14.35
C ASN A 18 -0.62 4.26 -14.89
N GLN A 19 -0.41 4.17 -16.20
CA GLN A 19 0.62 4.90 -16.95
C GLN A 19 0.00 5.79 -18.05
N SER A 20 -1.23 6.26 -17.85
CA SER A 20 -1.98 7.08 -18.81
C SER A 20 -1.55 8.55 -18.78
N ILE A 21 -1.29 9.08 -19.98
CA ILE A 21 -1.05 10.52 -20.21
C ILE A 21 -2.26 11.33 -19.77
N GLU A 22 -3.47 10.89 -20.14
CA GLU A 22 -4.72 11.58 -19.81
C GLU A 22 -4.92 11.66 -18.29
N THR A 23 -4.66 10.57 -17.56
CA THR A 23 -4.74 10.58 -16.10
C THR A 23 -3.73 11.55 -15.49
N SER A 24 -2.50 11.60 -16.01
CA SER A 24 -1.47 12.52 -15.52
C SER A 24 -1.90 13.98 -15.69
N ILE A 25 -2.45 14.33 -16.86
CA ILE A 25 -2.99 15.66 -17.15
C ILE A 25 -4.19 15.97 -16.25
N LYS A 26 -5.14 15.04 -16.10
CA LYS A 26 -6.32 15.21 -15.22
C LYS A 26 -5.90 15.48 -13.77
N VAL A 27 -4.98 14.68 -13.22
CA VAL A 27 -4.48 14.84 -11.85
C VAL A 27 -3.71 16.15 -11.70
N TYR A 28 -2.83 16.49 -12.65
CA TYR A 28 -2.07 17.74 -12.64
C TYR A 28 -2.98 18.97 -12.66
N ASN A 29 -3.95 19.01 -13.57
CA ASN A 29 -4.89 20.13 -13.65
C ASN A 29 -5.75 20.24 -12.39
N HIS A 30 -6.26 19.11 -11.89
CA HIS A 30 -7.06 19.11 -10.67
C HIS A 30 -6.24 19.54 -9.44
N PHE A 31 -4.97 19.15 -9.35
CA PHE A 31 -4.06 19.59 -8.30
C PHE A 31 -3.98 21.12 -8.25
N TRP A 32 -3.66 21.78 -9.36
CA TRP A 32 -3.56 23.24 -9.40
C TRP A 32 -4.91 23.95 -9.22
N GLN A 33 -5.97 23.47 -9.87
CA GLN A 33 -7.32 24.03 -9.73
C GLN A 33 -7.87 23.93 -8.31
N SER A 34 -7.48 22.89 -7.56
CA SER A 34 -7.90 22.73 -6.18
C SER A 34 -7.44 23.91 -5.32
N PHE A 35 -6.29 24.53 -5.62
CA PHE A 35 -5.74 25.63 -4.84
C PHE A 35 -6.39 26.97 -5.15
N GLU A 36 -6.87 27.17 -6.38
CA GLU A 36 -7.68 28.34 -6.72
C GLU A 36 -8.98 28.40 -5.90
N LYS A 37 -9.47 27.24 -5.47
CA LYS A 37 -10.75 27.08 -4.79
C LYS A 37 -10.60 26.81 -3.29
N ASN A 38 -9.44 26.34 -2.81
CA ASN A 38 -9.26 25.93 -1.43
C ASN A 38 -8.87 27.12 -0.53
N PRO A 39 -9.76 27.57 0.39
CA PRO A 39 -9.50 28.70 1.27
C PRO A 39 -8.33 28.45 2.22
N LEU A 40 -8.09 27.21 2.65
CA LEU A 40 -6.96 26.86 3.52
C LEU A 40 -5.63 27.19 2.83
N VAL A 41 -5.58 27.02 1.51
CA VAL A 41 -4.37 27.22 0.71
C VAL A 41 -4.18 28.70 0.38
N LYS A 42 -5.27 29.44 0.11
CA LYS A 42 -5.21 30.89 -0.13
C LYS A 42 -4.65 31.69 1.03
N GLU A 43 -4.89 31.25 2.26
CA GLU A 43 -4.33 31.88 3.46
C GLU A 43 -2.83 31.60 3.64
N PHE A 44 -2.32 30.53 3.01
CA PHE A 44 -0.95 30.04 3.22
C PHE A 44 0.00 30.40 2.09
N LEU A 45 -0.48 30.40 0.84
CA LEU A 45 0.36 30.72 -0.31
C LEU A 45 0.36 32.22 -0.62
N SER A 46 1.54 32.72 -1.00
CA SER A 46 1.70 34.01 -1.64
C SER A 46 0.94 34.05 -2.98
N LYS A 47 0.46 35.23 -3.38
CA LYS A 47 -0.32 35.45 -4.62
C LYS A 47 0.43 35.05 -5.91
N ASP A 48 1.72 34.77 -5.81
CA ASP A 48 2.68 34.52 -6.89
C ASP A 48 2.74 33.05 -7.37
N LEU A 49 1.91 32.15 -6.83
CA LEU A 49 1.83 30.77 -7.33
C LEU A 49 1.39 30.71 -8.80
N PHE A 50 0.51 31.63 -9.21
CA PHE A 50 0.08 31.74 -10.60
C PHE A 50 1.21 32.22 -11.51
N ASP A 51 2.05 33.14 -11.03
CA ASP A 51 3.24 33.60 -11.76
C ASP A 51 4.19 32.43 -12.04
N ILE A 52 4.30 31.47 -11.10
CA ILE A 52 5.05 30.23 -11.32
C ILE A 52 4.44 29.45 -12.48
N LEU A 53 3.13 29.22 -12.49
CA LEU A 53 2.46 28.50 -13.58
C LEU A 53 2.61 29.20 -14.93
N GLU A 54 2.48 30.52 -14.96
CA GLU A 54 2.66 31.35 -16.16
C GLU A 54 4.11 31.34 -16.68
N SER A 55 5.09 31.10 -15.80
CA SER A 55 6.49 30.94 -16.20
C SER A 55 6.74 29.67 -17.02
N TYR A 56 5.82 28.71 -17.01
CA TYR A 56 5.92 27.48 -17.80
C TYR A 56 5.06 27.53 -19.04
N LEU A 57 5.68 27.26 -20.19
CA LEU A 57 5.01 27.25 -21.47
C LEU A 57 4.19 25.97 -21.67
N LEU A 58 4.77 24.83 -21.31
CA LEU A 58 4.20 23.51 -21.59
C LEU A 58 4.77 22.45 -20.65
N VAL A 59 3.92 21.49 -20.29
CA VAL A 59 4.30 20.24 -19.62
C VAL A 59 3.80 19.07 -20.47
N SER A 60 4.72 18.20 -20.91
CA SER A 60 4.39 17.00 -21.68
C SER A 60 4.65 15.75 -20.84
N PHE A 61 3.60 14.98 -20.52
CA PHE A 61 3.71 13.79 -19.69
C PHE A 61 4.02 12.53 -20.52
N TYR A 62 4.95 11.71 -20.04
CA TYR A 62 5.32 10.40 -20.60
C TYR A 62 5.36 9.32 -19.49
N PRO A 63 4.20 8.95 -18.91
CA PRO A 63 4.17 8.11 -17.71
C PRO A 63 4.68 6.68 -17.97
N ALA A 64 4.58 6.19 -19.21
CA ALA A 64 5.20 4.92 -19.63
C ALA A 64 6.74 4.90 -19.46
N TYR A 65 7.38 6.08 -19.39
CA TYR A 65 8.80 6.26 -19.10
C TYR A 65 9.04 6.80 -17.68
N GLY A 66 7.97 6.99 -16.89
CA GLY A 66 8.05 7.56 -15.55
C GLY A 66 8.56 9.00 -15.55
N ALA A 67 8.32 9.75 -16.64
CA ALA A 67 8.95 11.04 -16.84
C ALA A 67 8.04 12.07 -17.53
N ALA A 68 8.35 13.35 -17.35
CA ALA A 68 7.69 14.48 -18.00
C ALA A 68 8.74 15.43 -18.58
N VAL A 69 8.38 16.13 -19.65
CA VAL A 69 9.23 17.18 -20.25
C VAL A 69 8.62 18.54 -19.93
N LEU A 70 9.41 19.38 -19.29
CA LEU A 70 9.06 20.73 -18.86
C LEU A 70 9.69 21.76 -19.79
N TYR A 71 8.87 22.66 -20.33
CA TYR A 71 9.29 23.80 -21.13
C TYR A 71 9.05 25.08 -20.32
N GLN A 72 10.12 25.68 -19.79
CA GLN A 72 10.05 26.90 -18.99
C GLN A 72 10.44 28.11 -19.83
N ASN A 73 9.68 29.21 -19.73
CA ASN A 73 10.04 30.47 -20.35
C ASN A 73 11.35 30.99 -19.74
N ASN A 74 12.35 31.26 -20.59
CA ASN A 74 13.57 31.97 -20.18
C ASN A 74 13.45 33.45 -20.57
N ASN A 75 13.12 33.71 -21.83
CA ASN A 75 12.86 35.04 -22.36
C ASN A 75 11.85 34.95 -23.53
N SER A 76 11.65 36.04 -24.27
CA SER A 76 10.72 36.06 -25.41
C SER A 76 11.09 35.08 -26.52
N LEU A 77 12.39 34.76 -26.67
CA LEU A 77 12.92 33.95 -27.78
C LEU A 77 13.32 32.53 -27.37
N GLN A 78 13.56 32.28 -26.08
CA GLN A 78 14.12 31.03 -25.60
C GLN A 78 13.30 30.41 -24.48
N VAL A 79 13.32 29.07 -24.44
CA VAL A 79 12.76 28.26 -23.36
C VAL A 79 13.82 27.29 -22.84
N PHE A 80 13.84 27.05 -21.53
CA PHE A 80 14.60 25.95 -20.95
C PHE A 80 13.81 24.65 -21.06
N VAL A 81 14.49 23.59 -21.51
CA VAL A 81 13.90 22.26 -21.61
C VAL A 81 14.53 21.32 -20.59
N ARG A 82 13.68 20.65 -19.81
CA ARG A 82 14.10 19.72 -18.76
C ARG A 82 13.27 18.46 -18.79
N THR A 83 13.91 17.32 -18.53
CA THR A 83 13.21 16.08 -18.23
C THR A 83 13.12 15.90 -16.72
N ILE A 84 11.92 15.64 -16.22
CA ILE A 84 11.63 15.29 -14.83
C ILE A 84 11.39 13.78 -14.79
N GLY A 85 12.17 13.05 -14.02
CA GLY A 85 12.04 11.60 -13.85
C GLY A 85 11.61 11.20 -12.45
N LEU A 86 10.69 10.25 -12.35
CA LEU A 86 10.37 9.55 -11.11
C LEU A 86 11.51 8.61 -10.73
N ASP A 87 12.01 8.75 -9.49
CA ASP A 87 13.03 7.86 -8.95
C ASP A 87 12.89 7.70 -7.43
N GLY A 88 13.85 7.03 -6.79
CA GLY A 88 13.85 6.84 -5.33
C GLY A 88 12.70 5.96 -4.86
N TRP A 89 12.34 4.95 -5.66
CA TRP A 89 11.21 4.06 -5.43
C TRP A 89 11.33 3.29 -4.11
N LYS A 90 10.27 3.35 -3.30
CA LYS A 90 10.13 2.61 -2.05
C LYS A 90 9.05 1.55 -2.21
N LYS A 91 9.28 0.37 -1.64
CA LYS A 91 8.25 -0.68 -1.56
C LYS A 91 7.24 -0.32 -0.47
N ARG A 92 5.95 -0.49 -0.76
CA ARG A 92 4.86 -0.45 0.21
C ARG A 92 4.04 -1.72 0.10
N ILE A 93 3.58 -2.20 1.24
CA ILE A 93 2.76 -3.41 1.35
C ILE A 93 1.48 -3.01 2.10
N PRO A 94 0.47 -2.44 1.42
CA PRO A 94 -0.85 -2.27 2.00
C PRO A 94 -1.48 -3.64 2.29
N SER A 95 -2.30 -3.68 3.34
CA SER A 95 -3.27 -4.76 3.55
C SER A 95 -4.44 -4.51 2.61
N SER A 96 -4.56 -5.25 1.51
CA SER A 96 -5.73 -5.18 0.62
C SER A 96 -6.70 -6.34 0.89
N SER A 97 -7.97 -6.20 0.48
CA SER A 97 -8.95 -7.30 0.55
C SER A 97 -8.58 -8.49 -0.35
N HIS A 98 -7.66 -8.28 -1.31
CA HIS A 98 -7.14 -9.30 -2.23
C HIS A 98 -5.81 -9.91 -1.75
N GLY A 99 -5.38 -9.59 -0.52
CA GLY A 99 -4.12 -10.04 0.09
C GLY A 99 -3.06 -8.96 0.21
N ARG A 100 -1.82 -9.35 0.54
CA ARG A 100 -0.65 -8.45 0.64
C ARG A 100 -0.13 -8.12 -0.76
N GLU A 101 -0.72 -7.13 -1.43
CA GLU A 101 -0.21 -6.63 -2.70
C GLU A 101 0.97 -5.67 -2.45
N GLN A 102 2.15 -5.99 -2.97
CA GLN A 102 3.30 -5.07 -2.93
C GLN A 102 3.20 -4.09 -4.09
N HIS A 103 3.31 -2.79 -3.82
CA HIS A 103 3.44 -1.78 -4.87
C HIS A 103 4.61 -0.83 -4.56
N ALA A 104 5.17 -0.24 -5.62
CA ALA A 104 6.27 0.70 -5.51
C ALA A 104 5.74 2.14 -5.58
N VAL A 105 6.24 3.03 -4.73
CA VAL A 105 5.90 4.46 -4.70
C VAL A 105 7.19 5.27 -4.87
N PRO A 106 7.25 6.24 -5.81
CA PRO A 106 8.45 7.05 -6.03
C PRO A 106 8.61 8.14 -4.98
N ASN A 107 9.81 8.71 -4.88
CA ASN A 107 10.04 9.91 -4.07
C ASN A 107 9.62 11.17 -4.85
N LEU A 108 8.50 11.80 -4.44
CA LEU A 108 7.98 13.01 -5.07
C LEU A 108 8.82 14.27 -4.79
N GLU A 109 9.65 14.21 -3.76
CA GLU A 109 10.49 15.33 -3.29
C GLU A 109 11.86 15.35 -3.99
N GLU A 110 12.32 14.20 -4.46
CA GLU A 110 13.66 14.00 -5.02
C GLU A 110 13.57 13.44 -6.44
N SER A 111 12.75 14.07 -7.28
CA SER A 111 12.68 13.71 -8.69
C SER A 111 13.99 14.05 -9.40
N ALA A 112 14.41 13.17 -10.30
CA ALA A 112 15.57 13.38 -11.16
C ALA A 112 15.26 14.53 -12.13
N ILE A 113 16.15 15.52 -12.21
CA ILE A 113 16.07 16.60 -13.20
C ILE A 113 17.24 16.43 -14.15
N MET A 114 16.95 16.37 -15.45
CA MET A 114 17.95 16.33 -16.50
C MET A 114 17.75 17.54 -17.42
N ASP A 115 18.73 18.43 -17.45
CA ASP A 115 18.71 19.67 -18.22
C ASP A 115 19.18 19.45 -19.66
N GLN A 116 18.42 19.98 -20.63
CA GLN A 116 18.82 20.07 -22.04
C GLN A 116 19.28 21.48 -22.43
N GLY A 117 19.16 22.44 -21.50
CA GLY A 117 19.55 23.83 -21.73
C GLY A 117 18.50 24.67 -22.46
N PRO A 118 18.88 25.91 -22.86
CA PRO A 118 17.97 26.83 -23.55
C PRO A 118 17.87 26.46 -25.04
N ILE A 119 16.65 26.49 -25.58
CA ILE A 119 16.35 26.30 -27.00
C ILE A 119 15.49 27.44 -27.53
N SER A 120 15.42 27.59 -28.85
CA SER A 120 14.50 28.53 -29.49
C SER A 120 13.03 28.16 -29.21
N ARG A 121 12.22 29.15 -28.82
CA ARG A 121 10.78 28.99 -28.56
C ARG A 121 10.03 28.47 -29.79
N CYS A 122 10.43 28.90 -30.98
CA CYS A 122 9.83 28.45 -32.24
C CYS A 122 10.09 26.97 -32.53
N ALA A 123 11.12 26.36 -31.92
CA ALA A 123 11.47 24.97 -32.15
C ALA A 123 10.67 23.98 -31.29
N VAL A 124 9.96 24.44 -30.25
CA VAL A 124 9.29 23.58 -29.26
C VAL A 124 8.33 22.57 -29.89
N VAL A 125 7.47 23.02 -30.81
CA VAL A 125 6.50 22.16 -31.49
C VAL A 125 7.21 21.12 -32.38
N ALA A 126 8.24 21.54 -33.12
CA ALA A 126 9.02 20.64 -33.98
C ALA A 126 9.77 19.58 -33.16
N ILE A 127 10.32 19.96 -32.00
CA ILE A 127 10.98 19.04 -31.07
C ILE A 127 9.98 18.03 -30.50
N GLY A 128 8.80 18.48 -30.06
CA GLY A 128 7.74 17.61 -29.56
C GLY A 128 7.31 16.57 -30.61
N ASN A 129 7.11 16.99 -31.86
CA ASN A 129 6.76 16.08 -32.96
C ASN A 129 7.89 15.09 -33.28
N THR A 130 9.14 15.55 -33.29
CA THR A 130 10.31 14.71 -33.54
C THR A 130 10.51 13.68 -32.43
N LEU A 131 10.33 14.08 -31.17
CA LEU A 131 10.39 13.19 -30.02
C LEU A 131 9.29 12.13 -30.07
N ALA A 132 8.04 12.54 -30.33
CA ALA A 132 6.92 11.61 -30.45
C ALA A 132 7.15 10.57 -31.55
N LYS A 133 7.70 10.99 -32.70
CA LYS A 133 8.09 10.09 -33.78
C LYS A 133 9.19 9.11 -33.34
N SER A 134 10.26 9.61 -32.72
CA SER A 134 11.39 8.80 -32.26
C SER A 134 10.98 7.75 -31.21
N LEU A 135 10.09 8.11 -30.28
CA LEU A 135 9.55 7.17 -29.29
C LEU A 135 8.69 6.08 -29.95
N ARG A 136 7.85 6.43 -30.93
CA ARG A 136 7.05 5.44 -31.69
C ARG A 136 7.94 4.47 -32.47
N GLU A 137 8.99 4.98 -33.12
CA GLU A 137 9.96 4.15 -33.85
C GLU A 137 10.68 3.18 -32.89
N SER A 138 11.04 3.66 -31.69
CA SER A 138 11.65 2.83 -30.65
C SER A 138 10.68 1.75 -30.13
N GLU A 139 9.38 2.05 -30.08
CA GLU A 139 8.34 1.07 -29.73
C GLU A 139 8.13 0.01 -30.81
N THR A 140 8.15 0.38 -32.08
CA THR A 140 7.97 -0.56 -33.19
C THR A 140 9.20 -1.44 -33.43
N ASN A 141 10.40 -0.94 -33.12
CA ASN A 141 11.66 -1.67 -33.30
C ASN A 141 11.97 -2.66 -32.17
N ASN A 142 11.08 -2.80 -31.17
CA ASN A 142 11.16 -3.81 -30.11
C ASN A 142 10.91 -5.24 -30.65
N ARG A 143 11.85 -5.78 -31.43
CA ARG A 143 11.91 -7.21 -31.72
C ARG A 143 12.52 -7.95 -30.54
N GLY A 144 11.69 -8.23 -29.54
CA GLY A 144 11.86 -9.29 -28.53
C GLY A 144 12.95 -9.07 -27.49
N ASP A 145 12.54 -8.71 -26.26
CA ASP A 145 13.06 -8.99 -24.90
C ASP A 145 14.59 -9.14 -24.64
N ARG A 146 15.45 -8.83 -25.59
CA ARG A 146 16.89 -8.96 -25.48
C ARG A 146 17.44 -7.61 -25.08
N ARG A 147 17.77 -7.50 -23.79
CA ARG A 147 18.67 -6.51 -23.18
C ARG A 147 20.09 -6.59 -23.76
N ARG A 148 20.26 -6.73 -25.07
CA ARG A 148 21.57 -6.78 -25.73
C ARG A 148 21.81 -5.45 -26.44
N LYS A 149 22.78 -4.69 -25.94
CA LYS A 149 23.67 -3.91 -26.80
C LYS A 149 24.41 -4.92 -27.69
N SER A 150 23.82 -5.30 -28.81
CA SER A 150 24.55 -6.01 -29.87
C SER A 150 24.19 -5.31 -31.17
N ASN A 151 25.10 -4.44 -31.60
CA ASN A 151 25.19 -3.76 -32.89
C ASN A 151 23.91 -3.00 -33.32
N ASP A 152 23.98 -1.68 -33.16
CA ASP A 152 23.14 -0.66 -33.81
C ASP A 152 21.66 -0.51 -33.41
N HIS A 153 21.10 -1.33 -32.51
CA HIS A 153 19.69 -1.20 -32.11
C HIS A 153 19.52 -1.06 -30.59
N GLU A 154 19.27 0.16 -30.12
CA GLU A 154 18.91 0.46 -28.73
C GLU A 154 17.54 -0.16 -28.39
N GLY A 155 17.51 -1.11 -27.46
CA GLY A 155 16.24 -1.60 -26.91
C GLY A 155 15.47 -0.49 -26.19
N ASN A 156 14.14 -0.44 -26.33
CA ASN A 156 13.29 0.59 -25.74
C ASN A 156 13.19 0.45 -24.21
N GLN A 157 14.14 1.06 -23.51
CA GLN A 157 14.14 1.10 -22.05
C GLN A 157 13.07 2.08 -21.56
N LYS A 158 12.18 1.62 -20.68
CA LYS A 158 11.11 2.46 -20.13
C LYS A 158 11.62 3.23 -18.90
N THR A 159 12.68 4.03 -19.11
CA THR A 159 13.35 4.84 -18.08
C THR A 159 13.26 6.35 -18.36
N PRO A 160 13.35 7.21 -17.33
CA PRO A 160 13.51 8.64 -17.52
C PRO A 160 14.77 9.03 -18.32
N SER A 161 15.90 8.36 -18.09
CA SER A 161 17.14 8.62 -18.84
C SER A 161 16.98 8.37 -20.33
N PHE A 162 16.27 7.31 -20.73
CA PHE A 162 16.01 7.01 -22.14
C PHE A 162 15.16 8.11 -22.80
N LEU A 163 14.10 8.57 -22.13
CA LEU A 163 13.30 9.70 -22.64
C LEU A 163 14.17 10.95 -22.81
N ASN A 164 15.02 11.26 -21.83
CA ASN A 164 15.91 12.41 -21.87
C ASN A 164 16.92 12.34 -23.03
N GLU A 165 17.45 11.15 -23.31
CA GLU A 165 18.33 10.91 -24.46
C GLU A 165 17.59 11.16 -25.79
N LYS A 166 16.39 10.57 -25.96
CA LYS A 166 15.58 10.79 -27.17
C LYS A 166 15.17 12.25 -27.35
N LEU A 167 14.94 12.97 -26.25
CA LEU A 167 14.70 14.41 -26.26
C LEU A 167 15.95 15.17 -26.75
N GLY A 168 17.14 14.86 -26.24
CA GLY A 168 18.40 15.45 -26.70
C GLY A 168 18.68 15.18 -28.19
N GLN A 169 18.43 13.95 -28.66
CA GLN A 169 18.52 13.59 -30.08
C GLN A 169 17.54 14.40 -30.93
N SER A 170 16.30 14.58 -30.46
CA SER A 170 15.26 15.36 -31.14
C SER A 170 15.62 16.85 -31.23
N ILE A 171 16.16 17.43 -30.16
CA ILE A 171 16.65 18.81 -30.13
C ILE A 171 17.77 19.01 -31.15
N LYS A 172 18.77 18.13 -31.16
CA LYS A 172 19.89 18.18 -32.12
C LYS A 172 19.36 18.14 -33.55
N LYS A 173 18.49 17.17 -33.88
CA LYS A 173 17.91 17.00 -35.23
C LYS A 173 17.16 18.23 -35.72
N VAL A 174 16.38 18.88 -34.85
CA VAL A 174 15.63 20.09 -35.22
C VAL A 174 16.55 21.31 -35.41
N ILE A 175 17.61 21.44 -34.62
CA ILE A 175 18.53 22.59 -34.69
C ILE A 175 19.52 22.45 -35.86
N SER A 176 20.11 21.27 -36.08
CA SER A 176 21.14 21.05 -37.10
C SER A 176 20.58 20.74 -38.49
N GLY A 177 19.27 20.48 -38.61
CA GLY A 177 18.62 20.12 -39.88
C GLY A 177 19.14 18.81 -40.51
N SER A 178 19.95 18.05 -39.80
CA SER A 178 20.62 16.84 -40.28
C SER A 178 20.57 15.76 -39.20
N GLU A 179 20.41 14.50 -39.61
CA GLU A 179 20.59 13.33 -38.73
C GLU A 179 22.07 13.22 -38.38
N VAL A 180 22.53 14.05 -37.44
CA VAL A 180 23.92 13.97 -37.03
C VAL A 180 24.08 12.74 -36.14
N THR A 181 24.68 11.69 -36.70
CA THR A 181 25.30 10.57 -35.99
C THR A 181 26.52 11.08 -35.22
N ILE A 182 26.30 11.88 -34.17
CA ILE A 182 27.35 12.27 -33.24
C ILE A 182 27.37 11.24 -32.11
N GLY A 183 28.56 10.70 -31.84
CA GLY A 183 28.86 9.67 -30.85
C GLY A 183 27.90 9.65 -29.67
N GLU A 184 27.30 8.47 -29.50
CA GLU A 184 26.39 8.06 -28.43
C GLU A 184 26.67 8.82 -27.12
N GLN A 185 25.88 9.87 -26.84
CA GLN A 185 25.58 10.18 -25.44
C GLN A 185 24.62 9.09 -24.98
N SER A 186 25.15 7.87 -24.81
CA SER A 186 24.38 6.73 -24.34
C SER A 186 23.64 7.12 -23.08
N ALA A 187 22.36 6.74 -22.96
CA ALA A 187 21.59 6.90 -21.73
C ALA A 187 22.48 6.58 -20.53
N TYR A 188 22.73 7.60 -19.69
CA TYR A 188 23.34 7.37 -18.40
C TYR A 188 22.39 6.45 -17.62
N GLY A 189 22.88 5.26 -17.27
CA GLY A 189 22.17 4.38 -16.34
C GLY A 189 21.97 5.07 -14.99
N GLY A 190 21.06 4.53 -14.18
CA GLY A 190 20.84 4.99 -12.80
C GLY A 190 19.40 5.32 -12.46
N THR A 191 18.58 5.69 -13.46
CA THR A 191 17.14 5.86 -13.22
C THR A 191 16.41 4.53 -13.29
N THR A 192 15.45 4.35 -12.40
CA THR A 192 14.64 3.13 -12.33
C THR A 192 13.79 2.94 -13.59
N ASP A 193 13.83 1.73 -14.18
CA ASP A 193 12.91 1.33 -15.26
C ASP A 193 11.51 1.05 -14.68
N VAL A 194 10.52 1.71 -15.26
CA VAL A 194 9.11 1.68 -14.84
C VAL A 194 8.24 0.79 -15.73
N GLY A 195 8.85 0.16 -16.73
CA GLY A 195 8.24 -0.89 -17.53
C GLY A 195 8.04 -2.19 -16.75
N MET A 196 7.60 -3.23 -17.46
CA MET A 196 7.47 -4.57 -16.87
C MET A 196 8.85 -5.23 -16.78
N HIS A 197 9.43 -5.27 -15.59
CA HIS A 197 10.53 -6.19 -15.34
C HIS A 197 9.96 -7.58 -15.06
N THR A 198 10.18 -8.51 -16.01
CA THR A 198 10.01 -9.97 -15.87
C THR A 198 8.93 -10.40 -14.85
N GLY A 199 7.67 -10.38 -15.28
CA GLY A 199 6.54 -10.95 -14.54
C GLY A 199 5.87 -10.07 -13.47
N ALA A 200 6.37 -8.85 -13.22
CA ALA A 200 5.78 -7.94 -12.24
C ALA A 200 4.67 -7.03 -12.83
N LYS A 201 3.72 -6.60 -11.97
CA LYS A 201 2.73 -5.56 -12.32
C LYS A 201 3.44 -4.24 -12.68
N LYS A 202 2.85 -3.47 -13.61
CA LYS A 202 3.36 -2.14 -13.97
C LYS A 202 3.25 -1.20 -12.78
N LYS A 203 4.21 -0.27 -12.67
CA LYS A 203 4.17 0.77 -11.63
C LYS A 203 3.16 1.85 -12.01
N ASN A 204 2.37 2.32 -11.03
CA ASN A 204 1.60 3.56 -11.17
C ASN A 204 2.57 4.74 -11.28
N THR A 205 2.57 5.40 -12.43
CA THR A 205 3.41 6.58 -12.67
C THR A 205 2.57 7.83 -12.92
N ALA A 206 1.30 7.70 -13.31
CA ALA A 206 0.50 8.82 -13.78
C ALA A 206 0.29 9.92 -12.72
N ALA A 207 -0.31 9.60 -11.57
CA ALA A 207 -0.52 10.57 -10.51
C ALA A 207 0.79 11.01 -9.83
N PRO A 208 1.72 10.10 -9.48
CA PRO A 208 3.01 10.50 -8.92
C PRO A 208 3.79 11.48 -9.81
N LEU A 209 3.75 11.29 -11.13
CA LEU A 209 4.44 12.18 -12.07
C LEU A 209 3.83 13.59 -12.09
N ALA A 210 2.51 13.72 -11.97
CA ALA A 210 1.86 15.02 -11.83
C ALA A 210 2.37 15.78 -10.59
N PHE A 211 2.45 15.10 -9.44
CA PHE A 211 2.93 15.71 -8.19
C PHE A 211 4.43 16.01 -8.21
N ALA A 212 5.24 15.10 -8.74
CA ALA A 212 6.68 15.28 -8.93
C ALA A 212 6.99 16.48 -9.85
N THR A 213 6.16 16.67 -10.89
CA THR A 213 6.25 17.82 -11.78
C THR A 213 5.95 19.11 -11.04
N ALA A 214 4.85 19.15 -10.28
CA ALA A 214 4.50 20.32 -9.48
C ALA A 214 5.57 20.67 -8.41
N SER A 215 6.06 19.67 -7.69
CA SER A 215 7.18 19.79 -6.73
C SER A 215 8.41 20.40 -7.39
N THR A 216 8.77 19.90 -8.57
CA THR A 216 9.92 20.39 -9.33
C THR A 216 9.74 21.81 -9.83
N MET A 217 8.55 22.18 -10.32
CA MET A 217 8.24 23.55 -10.75
C MET A 217 8.41 24.54 -9.59
N LEU A 218 7.87 24.22 -8.42
CA LEU A 218 8.03 25.05 -7.22
C LEU A 218 9.52 25.20 -6.85
N ARG A 219 10.26 24.09 -6.84
CA ARG A 219 11.71 24.08 -6.55
C ARG A 219 12.50 24.95 -7.53
N LEU A 220 12.21 24.84 -8.83
CA LEU A 220 12.87 25.64 -9.87
C LEU A 220 12.51 27.12 -9.81
N ALA A 221 11.33 27.46 -9.28
CA ALA A 221 10.94 28.83 -8.97
C ALA A 221 11.55 29.36 -7.66
N GLY A 222 12.47 28.61 -7.03
CA GLY A 222 13.12 28.99 -5.77
C GLY A 222 12.22 28.83 -4.54
N ARG A 223 11.07 28.15 -4.66
CA ARG A 223 10.19 27.90 -3.53
C ARG A 223 10.74 26.78 -2.65
N PRO A 224 10.67 26.95 -1.32
CA PRO A 224 11.14 25.95 -0.40
C PRO A 224 10.22 24.72 -0.40
N GLN A 225 10.80 23.55 -0.21
CA GLN A 225 10.10 22.26 -0.25
C GLN A 225 8.90 22.15 0.72
N HIS A 226 8.92 22.87 1.84
CA HIS A 226 7.82 22.84 2.80
C HIS A 226 6.52 23.47 2.26
N GLU A 227 6.59 24.35 1.25
CA GLU A 227 5.41 24.86 0.56
C GLU A 227 4.75 23.76 -0.26
N PHE A 228 5.53 22.95 -0.99
CA PHE A 228 5.00 21.77 -1.68
C PHE A 228 4.33 20.80 -0.71
N LYS A 229 4.92 20.58 0.47
CA LYS A 229 4.30 19.75 1.53
C LYS A 229 2.96 20.31 1.99
N ALA A 230 2.87 21.64 2.18
CA ALA A 230 1.62 22.29 2.55
C ALA A 230 0.54 22.12 1.47
N LEU A 231 0.93 22.28 0.20
CA LEU A 231 0.05 22.08 -0.95
C LEU A 231 -0.45 20.64 -1.05
N MET A 232 0.45 19.66 -0.96
CA MET A 232 0.10 18.25 -0.97
C MET A 232 -0.81 17.89 0.20
N ALA A 233 -0.51 18.34 1.41
CA ALA A 233 -1.35 18.07 2.57
C ALA A 233 -2.77 18.64 2.39
N ALA A 234 -2.90 19.89 1.94
CA ALA A 234 -4.19 20.50 1.69
C ALA A 234 -4.96 19.82 0.55
N TYR A 235 -4.26 19.43 -0.52
CA TYR A 235 -4.83 18.72 -1.65
C TYR A 235 -5.40 17.36 -1.22
N LEU A 236 -4.59 16.53 -0.55
CA LEU A 236 -5.01 15.19 -0.15
C LEU A 236 -6.16 15.26 0.87
N ILE A 237 -6.10 16.17 1.85
CA ILE A 237 -7.17 16.35 2.84
C ILE A 237 -8.46 16.91 2.23
N SER A 238 -8.40 17.62 1.09
CA SER A 238 -9.61 18.09 0.40
C SER A 238 -10.50 16.94 -0.09
N PHE A 239 -9.94 15.75 -0.32
CA PHE A 239 -10.74 14.58 -0.69
C PHE A 239 -11.67 14.12 0.43
N LEU A 240 -11.39 14.45 1.70
CA LEU A 240 -12.28 14.13 2.81
C LEU A 240 -13.64 14.83 2.67
N ASP A 241 -13.69 16.02 2.05
CA ASP A 241 -14.93 16.75 1.84
C ASP A 241 -15.79 16.15 0.72
N VAL A 242 -15.18 15.37 -0.17
CA VAL A 242 -15.82 14.75 -1.35
C VAL A 242 -16.17 13.28 -1.09
N LEU A 243 -15.61 12.67 -0.06
CA LEU A 243 -16.06 11.36 0.40
C LEU A 243 -17.51 11.51 0.89
N PRO A 244 -18.39 10.53 0.57
CA PRO A 244 -19.79 10.61 0.94
C PRO A 244 -19.90 10.83 2.45
N LYS A 245 -20.69 11.84 2.86
CA LYS A 245 -21.00 12.06 4.27
C LYS A 245 -21.65 10.80 4.80
N LEU A 246 -20.96 10.13 5.72
CA LEU A 246 -21.43 8.87 6.27
C LEU A 246 -22.61 9.16 7.20
N ALA A 247 -23.82 8.97 6.69
CA ALA A 247 -25.03 8.96 7.52
C ALA A 247 -25.16 7.63 8.28
N THR A 248 -24.57 6.57 7.74
CA THR A 248 -24.52 5.21 8.31
C THR A 248 -23.11 4.64 8.11
N TYR A 249 -22.71 3.72 8.98
CA TYR A 249 -21.39 3.08 8.89
C TYR A 249 -21.27 2.30 7.58
N ASP A 250 -20.30 2.68 6.74
CA ASP A 250 -19.88 1.94 5.54
C ASP A 250 -18.38 1.65 5.66
N ALA A 251 -18.04 0.37 5.79
CA ALA A 251 -16.66 -0.09 5.92
C ALA A 251 -15.79 0.39 4.75
N ARG A 252 -16.35 0.49 3.54
CA ARG A 252 -15.64 0.97 2.35
C ARG A 252 -15.28 2.44 2.47
N ALA A 253 -16.22 3.28 2.89
CA ALA A 253 -15.96 4.69 3.09
C ALA A 253 -14.97 4.95 4.23
N MET A 254 -15.03 4.17 5.31
CA MET A 254 -14.06 4.21 6.42
C MET A 254 -12.65 3.88 5.96
N ASP A 255 -12.48 2.81 5.17
CA ASP A 255 -11.18 2.43 4.60
C ASP A 255 -10.60 3.56 3.73
N ARG A 256 -11.41 4.13 2.85
CA ARG A 256 -11.01 5.27 2.00
C ARG A 256 -10.58 6.47 2.83
N TYR A 257 -11.30 6.77 3.92
CA TYR A 257 -10.92 7.84 4.84
C TYR A 257 -9.55 7.61 5.47
N VAL A 258 -9.34 6.41 6.04
CA VAL A 258 -8.05 6.01 6.64
C VAL A 258 -6.91 6.11 5.63
N ILE A 259 -7.15 5.73 4.38
CA ILE A 259 -6.15 5.81 3.31
C ILE A 259 -5.79 7.26 2.98
N VAL A 260 -6.77 8.16 2.83
CA VAL A 260 -6.49 9.59 2.61
C VAL A 260 -5.63 10.15 3.75
N MET A 261 -5.98 9.82 4.99
CA MET A 261 -5.26 10.27 6.19
C MET A 261 -3.82 9.75 6.23
N ARG A 262 -3.65 8.45 5.91
CA ARG A 262 -2.33 7.80 5.82
C ARG A 262 -1.44 8.46 4.78
N GLU A 263 -1.97 8.72 3.58
CA GLU A 263 -1.19 9.34 2.50
C GLU A 263 -0.89 10.82 2.77
N ALA A 264 -1.77 11.54 3.48
CA ALA A 264 -1.53 12.94 3.86
C ALA A 264 -0.51 13.10 5.00
N LYS A 265 -0.41 12.12 5.90
CA LYS A 265 0.40 12.19 7.13
C LYS A 265 1.87 12.64 6.90
N PRO A 266 2.66 12.07 5.97
CA PRO A 266 4.06 12.46 5.79
C PRO A 266 4.23 13.94 5.41
N PHE A 267 3.28 14.50 4.66
CA PHE A 267 3.28 15.90 4.26
C PHE A 267 2.92 16.81 5.44
N ILE A 268 1.97 16.38 6.29
CA ILE A 268 1.54 17.11 7.48
C ILE A 268 2.63 17.15 8.55
N GLU A 269 3.33 16.03 8.77
CA GLU A 269 4.43 15.95 9.76
C GLU A 269 5.61 16.84 9.36
N GLY A 270 5.84 17.02 8.05
CA GLY A 270 6.89 17.89 7.51
C GLY A 270 6.56 19.39 7.48
N LEU A 271 5.39 19.83 7.97
CA LEU A 271 5.00 21.24 7.93
C LEU A 271 5.75 22.08 8.97
N ARG A 272 6.35 23.18 8.51
CA ARG A 272 7.01 24.18 9.37
C ARG A 272 6.00 25.13 10.04
N ASN A 273 4.96 25.55 9.31
CA ASN A 273 3.95 26.45 9.84
C ASN A 273 2.98 25.68 10.77
N LYS A 274 3.18 25.84 12.07
CA LYS A 274 2.37 25.18 13.10
C LYS A 274 0.90 25.61 13.09
N ALA A 275 0.59 26.86 12.78
CA ALA A 275 -0.80 27.32 12.70
C ALA A 275 -1.55 26.63 11.56
N PHE A 276 -0.91 26.51 10.38
CA PHE A 276 -1.47 25.80 9.25
C PHE A 276 -1.59 24.29 9.53
N GLN A 277 -0.56 23.69 10.14
CA GLN A 277 -0.60 22.30 10.58
C GLN A 277 -1.79 22.05 11.53
N GLN A 278 -2.03 22.93 12.50
CA GLN A 278 -3.16 22.82 13.42
C GLN A 278 -4.51 22.95 12.70
N LYS A 279 -4.64 23.81 11.69
CA LYS A 279 -5.86 23.90 10.87
C LYS A 279 -6.16 22.59 10.12
N ILE A 280 -5.13 21.97 9.54
CA ILE A 280 -5.27 20.65 8.89
C ILE A 280 -5.66 19.58 9.90
N LEU A 281 -4.96 19.52 11.03
CA LEU A 281 -5.24 18.55 12.10
C LEU A 281 -6.64 18.74 12.69
N HIS A 282 -7.10 19.99 12.84
CA HIS A 282 -8.46 20.29 13.28
C HIS A 282 -9.47 19.76 12.27
N LYS A 283 -9.28 20.02 10.97
CA LYS A 283 -10.16 19.49 9.92
C LYS A 283 -10.21 17.96 9.92
N MET A 284 -9.06 17.32 10.05
CA MET A 284 -8.93 15.86 10.18
C MET A 284 -9.68 15.33 11.42
N ARG A 285 -9.60 16.06 12.54
CA ARG A 285 -10.30 15.71 13.78
C ARG A 285 -11.81 15.88 13.63
N THR A 286 -12.28 16.98 13.05
CA THR A 286 -13.71 17.22 12.81
C THR A 286 -14.31 16.11 11.96
N HIS A 287 -13.63 15.73 10.88
CA HIS A 287 -14.08 14.60 10.07
C HIS A 287 -14.03 13.27 10.84
N HIS A 288 -12.97 13.02 11.61
CA HIS A 288 -12.87 11.82 12.46
C HIS A 288 -13.99 11.75 13.53
N GLU A 289 -14.32 12.87 14.18
CA GLU A 289 -15.43 12.99 15.13
C GLU A 289 -16.78 12.74 14.44
N GLN A 290 -16.95 13.24 13.21
CA GLN A 290 -18.13 12.92 12.39
C GLN A 290 -18.24 11.42 12.15
N LEU A 291 -17.13 10.74 11.81
CA LEU A 291 -17.11 9.28 11.64
C LEU A 291 -17.47 8.53 12.93
N TYR A 292 -16.94 8.96 14.06
CA TYR A 292 -17.27 8.37 15.37
C TYR A 292 -18.72 8.61 15.79
N SER A 293 -19.32 9.72 15.35
CA SER A 293 -20.72 10.02 15.60
C SER A 293 -21.70 9.20 14.75
N VAL A 294 -21.19 8.52 13.72
CA VAL A 294 -21.99 7.58 12.93
C VAL A 294 -22.32 6.39 13.79
N SER A 295 -23.56 6.35 14.28
CA SER A 295 -24.14 5.19 14.95
C SER A 295 -23.85 3.93 14.15
N TYR A 296 -23.33 2.89 14.80
CA TYR A 296 -23.46 1.53 14.28
C TYR A 296 -24.95 1.29 14.12
N GLY A 297 -25.47 1.40 12.89
CA GLY A 297 -26.77 0.83 12.61
C GLY A 297 -26.73 -0.64 13.03
N PRO A 298 -27.86 -1.24 13.45
CA PRO A 298 -27.91 -2.69 13.59
C PRO A 298 -27.30 -3.30 12.33
N PRO A 299 -26.41 -4.31 12.44
CA PRO A 299 -25.74 -4.88 11.28
C PRO A 299 -26.81 -5.16 10.24
N GLN A 300 -26.80 -4.39 9.14
CA GLN A 300 -27.69 -4.69 8.03
C GLN A 300 -27.33 -6.11 7.64
N GLN A 301 -28.25 -7.06 7.83
CA GLN A 301 -28.16 -8.35 7.17
C GLN A 301 -27.77 -8.04 5.74
N LEU A 302 -26.64 -8.58 5.30
CA LEU A 302 -26.17 -8.49 3.92
C LEU A 302 -27.35 -8.89 3.03
N ASN A 303 -28.11 -7.90 2.57
CA ASN A 303 -29.14 -8.11 1.58
C ASN A 303 -28.35 -8.43 0.31
N LEU A 304 -28.29 -9.71 -0.03
CA LEU A 304 -27.85 -10.24 -1.32
C LEU A 304 -28.80 -9.78 -2.46
N CYS A 305 -29.33 -8.56 -2.40
CA CYS A 305 -30.09 -7.93 -3.47
C CYS A 305 -29.11 -7.36 -4.48
N GLY A 306 -28.60 -8.26 -5.33
CA GLY A 306 -27.74 -7.94 -6.47
C GLY A 306 -27.60 -9.08 -7.48
N VAL A 307 -28.28 -10.21 -7.25
CA VAL A 307 -28.48 -11.26 -8.25
C VAL A 307 -29.96 -11.25 -8.64
N SER A 308 -30.39 -10.19 -9.31
CA SER A 308 -31.67 -10.19 -10.01
C SER A 308 -31.56 -9.20 -11.15
N GLU A 309 -31.17 -9.72 -12.30
CA GLU A 309 -31.74 -9.39 -13.61
C GLU A 309 -31.20 -10.45 -14.57
N THR A 310 -32.11 -11.14 -15.26
CA THR A 310 -31.93 -12.35 -16.10
C THR A 310 -31.85 -13.71 -15.39
N VAL A 311 -32.91 -14.09 -14.66
CA VAL A 311 -33.46 -15.46 -14.74
C VAL A 311 -34.98 -15.34 -14.64
N GLU A 312 -35.63 -15.11 -15.77
CA GLU A 312 -37.07 -15.38 -15.91
C GLU A 312 -37.25 -16.91 -16.02
N ASP A 313 -38.24 -17.42 -15.31
CA ASP A 313 -38.81 -18.78 -15.40
C ASP A 313 -37.89 -19.98 -15.10
N LEU A 314 -37.28 -20.02 -13.92
CA LEU A 314 -36.95 -21.30 -13.29
C LEU A 314 -37.65 -21.39 -11.94
N PHE A 315 -38.67 -22.26 -11.91
CA PHE A 315 -39.25 -22.78 -10.67
C PHE A 315 -38.13 -23.18 -9.69
N PRO A 316 -38.36 -23.06 -8.37
CA PRO A 316 -37.44 -23.68 -7.41
C PRO A 316 -37.23 -25.15 -7.83
N PRO A 317 -35.99 -25.66 -7.85
CA PRO A 317 -35.78 -27.07 -8.15
C PRO A 317 -36.60 -27.89 -7.14
N GLU A 318 -37.69 -28.47 -7.61
CA GLU A 318 -38.37 -29.53 -6.87
C GLU A 318 -37.33 -30.64 -6.73
N PHE A 319 -36.99 -30.96 -5.49
CA PHE A 319 -36.26 -32.19 -5.22
C PHE A 319 -37.03 -33.32 -5.89
N PRO A 320 -36.35 -34.24 -6.62
CA PRO A 320 -37.03 -35.36 -7.23
C PRO A 320 -37.84 -36.06 -6.15
N MET A 321 -39.17 -36.10 -6.32
CA MET A 321 -40.03 -36.87 -5.43
C MET A 321 -39.46 -38.29 -5.38
N GLU A 322 -39.11 -38.73 -4.18
CA GLU A 322 -38.62 -40.07 -3.95
C GLU A 322 -39.62 -41.07 -4.54
N PRO A 323 -39.17 -42.03 -5.36
CA PRO A 323 -40.04 -43.07 -5.85
C PRO A 323 -40.57 -43.85 -4.64
N TRP A 324 -41.88 -43.72 -4.45
CA TRP A 324 -42.65 -44.41 -3.43
C TRP A 324 -42.30 -45.90 -3.41
N THR A 325 -41.63 -46.37 -2.36
CA THR A 325 -41.52 -47.81 -2.02
C THR A 325 -41.21 -47.98 -0.52
N PRO A 326 -41.57 -49.12 0.07
CA PRO A 326 -42.29 -49.19 1.34
C PRO A 326 -41.38 -49.15 2.57
N GLN A 327 -42.04 -49.02 3.73
CA GLN A 327 -41.50 -49.24 5.08
C GLN A 327 -40.42 -50.33 5.11
N ILE A 328 -39.16 -49.92 5.25
CA ILE A 328 -38.08 -50.79 5.71
C ILE A 328 -37.27 -50.03 6.76
N GLN A 329 -37.29 -50.60 7.97
CA GLN A 329 -36.42 -50.29 9.08
C GLN A 329 -34.97 -50.63 8.69
N GLU A 330 -34.21 -49.70 8.10
CA GLU A 330 -32.76 -49.89 7.86
C GLU A 330 -32.12 -48.54 7.50
N ASN A 331 -31.96 -47.58 8.44
CA ASN A 331 -31.32 -46.29 8.10
C ASN A 331 -30.44 -45.65 9.17
N GLU A 332 -30.13 -46.30 10.29
CA GLU A 332 -29.05 -45.82 11.18
C GLU A 332 -27.68 -46.01 10.50
N THR A 333 -27.48 -47.09 9.73
CA THR A 333 -26.19 -47.44 9.14
C THR A 333 -25.73 -46.57 7.97
N LYS A 334 -26.65 -45.91 7.23
CA LYS A 334 -26.27 -45.01 6.12
C LYS A 334 -25.92 -43.61 6.61
N VAL A 335 -26.64 -43.09 7.59
CA VAL A 335 -26.32 -41.78 8.20
C VAL A 335 -24.98 -41.86 8.93
N ASP A 336 -24.73 -42.95 9.66
CA ASP A 336 -23.43 -43.18 10.30
C ASP A 336 -22.30 -43.40 9.29
N ARG A 337 -22.59 -44.02 8.14
CA ARG A 337 -21.62 -44.16 7.04
C ARG A 337 -21.31 -42.80 6.40
N PHE A 338 -22.32 -41.96 6.13
CA PHE A 338 -22.10 -40.61 5.60
C PHE A 338 -21.42 -39.69 6.61
N ARG A 339 -21.73 -39.79 7.91
CA ARG A 339 -21.01 -39.09 8.97
C ARG A 339 -19.56 -39.56 9.04
N GLY A 340 -19.32 -40.88 9.01
CA GLY A 340 -17.97 -41.44 9.00
C GLY A 340 -17.16 -41.09 7.73
N GLU A 341 -17.80 -40.99 6.57
CA GLU A 341 -17.17 -40.51 5.34
C GLU A 341 -16.92 -38.99 5.36
N ALA A 342 -17.83 -38.20 5.92
CA ALA A 342 -17.64 -36.77 6.12
C ALA A 342 -16.55 -36.47 7.17
N GLU A 343 -16.48 -37.22 8.26
CA GLU A 343 -15.40 -37.15 9.26
C GLU A 343 -14.04 -37.52 8.62
N LYS A 344 -14.00 -38.55 7.78
CA LYS A 344 -12.81 -38.91 7.00
C LYS A 344 -12.39 -37.85 5.98
N ASN A 345 -13.33 -37.19 5.32
CA ASN A 345 -13.05 -36.30 4.19
C ASN A 345 -12.88 -34.83 4.59
N LEU A 346 -13.51 -34.38 5.69
CA LEU A 346 -13.49 -32.98 6.12
C LEU A 346 -12.51 -32.71 7.26
N LEU A 347 -11.81 -33.74 7.78
CA LEU A 347 -10.84 -33.61 8.88
C LEU A 347 -11.36 -32.66 9.96
N TRP A 348 -12.48 -33.04 10.57
CA TRP A 348 -13.08 -32.25 11.65
C TRP A 348 -12.07 -32.17 12.80
N VAL A 349 -11.42 -31.03 12.93
CA VAL A 349 -10.53 -30.76 14.04
C VAL A 349 -11.39 -30.27 15.19
N ASP A 350 -11.50 -31.10 16.22
CA ASP A 350 -12.06 -30.67 17.49
C ASP A 350 -11.20 -29.52 18.05
N MET A 351 -11.75 -28.31 18.05
CA MET A 351 -11.06 -27.10 18.49
C MET A 351 -10.79 -27.11 20.00
N GLU A 352 -11.50 -27.95 20.76
CA GLU A 352 -11.35 -28.10 22.21
C GLU A 352 -10.41 -29.26 22.57
N SER A 353 -10.07 -30.14 21.60
CA SER A 353 -9.15 -31.24 21.82
C SER A 353 -7.74 -30.75 22.16
N THR A 354 -7.18 -31.33 23.22
CA THR A 354 -5.78 -31.15 23.60
C THR A 354 -4.85 -32.16 22.95
N ALA A 355 -5.40 -33.21 22.34
CA ALA A 355 -4.64 -34.20 21.59
C ALA A 355 -4.32 -33.64 20.20
N PHE A 356 -3.05 -33.73 19.80
CA PHE A 356 -2.61 -33.39 18.46
C PHE A 356 -2.32 -34.69 17.70
N SER A 357 -3.06 -34.96 16.61
CA SER A 357 -2.92 -36.19 15.83
C SER A 357 -1.73 -36.18 14.87
N GLY A 358 -1.06 -35.03 14.71
CA GLY A 358 0.05 -34.85 13.78
C GLY A 358 -0.39 -34.48 12.35
N HIS A 359 -1.68 -34.27 12.12
CA HIS A 359 -2.20 -33.91 10.80
C HIS A 359 -1.91 -32.44 10.45
N ARG A 360 -1.64 -32.16 9.17
CA ARG A 360 -1.23 -30.83 8.68
C ARG A 360 -2.31 -29.75 8.90
N SER A 361 -3.56 -30.05 8.59
CA SER A 361 -4.70 -29.14 8.78
C SER A 361 -4.95 -28.84 10.25
N GLU A 362 -4.81 -29.85 11.12
CA GLU A 362 -4.91 -29.72 12.56
C GLU A 362 -3.81 -28.83 13.14
N ALA A 363 -2.58 -28.94 12.62
CA ALA A 363 -1.47 -28.11 13.06
C ALA A 363 -1.79 -26.62 12.92
N TRP A 364 -2.44 -26.19 11.83
CA TRP A 364 -2.84 -24.79 11.63
C TRP A 364 -3.91 -24.31 12.60
N VAL A 365 -4.93 -25.13 12.83
CA VAL A 365 -6.03 -24.81 13.76
C VAL A 365 -5.50 -24.71 15.19
N GLN A 366 -4.67 -25.67 15.60
CA GLN A 366 -4.08 -25.66 16.94
C GLN A 366 -3.04 -24.54 17.09
N LEU A 367 -2.26 -24.22 16.06
CA LEU A 367 -1.34 -23.07 16.06
C LEU A 367 -2.11 -21.77 16.33
N HIS A 368 -3.24 -21.57 15.67
CA HIS A 368 -4.08 -20.39 15.88
C HIS A 368 -4.67 -20.34 17.30
N SER A 369 -5.23 -21.46 17.77
CA SER A 369 -5.84 -21.58 19.10
C SER A 369 -4.82 -21.32 20.23
N LEU A 370 -3.64 -21.93 20.15
CA LEU A 370 -2.56 -21.72 21.12
C LEU A 370 -2.04 -20.29 21.08
N ASN A 371 -1.88 -19.69 19.89
CA ASN A 371 -1.48 -18.29 19.78
C ASN A 371 -2.49 -17.36 20.49
N LEU A 372 -3.80 -17.59 20.30
CA LEU A 372 -4.84 -16.84 21.01
C LEU A 372 -4.75 -17.04 22.53
N LYS A 373 -4.48 -18.26 22.98
CA LYS A 373 -4.29 -18.58 24.40
C LYS A 373 -3.10 -17.82 25.00
N PHE A 374 -1.95 -17.78 24.31
CA PHE A 374 -0.79 -17.01 24.76
C PHE A 374 -1.07 -15.50 24.78
N TRP A 375 -1.81 -14.97 23.81
CA TRP A 375 -2.23 -13.56 23.84
C TRP A 375 -3.15 -13.24 25.01
N ASN A 376 -4.09 -14.12 25.34
CA ASN A 376 -4.95 -13.96 26.51
C ASN A 376 -4.15 -14.02 27.83
N ALA A 377 -3.08 -14.82 27.88
CA ALA A 377 -2.15 -14.80 29.00
C ALA A 377 -1.36 -13.46 29.04
N ALA A 378 -0.88 -12.99 27.90
CA ALA A 378 -0.16 -11.71 27.80
C ALA A 378 -1.01 -10.52 28.28
N SER A 379 -2.29 -10.45 27.90
CA SER A 379 -3.20 -9.38 28.36
C SER A 379 -3.50 -9.46 29.86
N SER A 380 -3.28 -10.63 30.46
CA SER A 380 -3.50 -10.91 31.88
C SER A 380 -2.24 -10.78 32.74
N LEU A 381 -1.08 -10.37 32.17
CA LEU A 381 0.21 -10.23 32.87
C LEU A 381 0.22 -9.31 34.10
N LYS A 382 -0.85 -8.52 34.31
CA LYS A 382 -1.00 -7.67 35.50
C LYS A 382 -1.54 -8.38 36.72
N TYR A 383 -2.10 -9.58 36.55
CA TYR A 383 -2.70 -10.35 37.62
C TYR A 383 -1.69 -11.36 38.18
N ASP A 384 -1.86 -11.75 39.44
CA ASP A 384 -1.01 -12.74 40.09
C ASP A 384 -1.15 -14.10 39.37
N TYR A 385 -0.04 -14.57 38.80
CA TYR A 385 0.03 -15.92 38.22
C TYR A 385 0.35 -16.93 39.31
N THR A 386 -0.39 -18.04 39.32
CA THR A 386 -0.08 -19.18 40.18
C THR A 386 0.95 -20.09 39.53
N THR A 387 1.69 -20.84 40.34
CA THR A 387 2.63 -21.86 39.87
C THR A 387 1.97 -22.87 38.92
N GLU A 388 0.70 -23.19 39.15
CA GLU A 388 -0.11 -24.06 38.29
C GLU A 388 -0.36 -23.45 36.91
N ASN A 389 -0.69 -22.16 36.83
CA ASN A 389 -0.88 -21.46 35.55
C ASN A 389 0.41 -21.45 34.72
N VAL A 390 1.56 -21.24 35.37
CA VAL A 390 2.87 -21.27 34.71
C VAL A 390 3.20 -22.67 34.19
N ALA A 391 2.90 -23.72 34.96
CA ALA A 391 3.10 -25.10 34.54
C ALA A 391 2.22 -25.47 33.32
N LEU A 392 0.97 -24.99 33.29
CA LEU A 392 0.07 -25.17 32.15
C LEU A 392 0.58 -24.46 30.90
N LEU A 393 1.00 -23.20 31.02
CA LEU A 393 1.57 -22.44 29.90
C LEU A 393 2.85 -23.08 29.34
N LYS A 394 3.69 -23.65 30.21
CA LYS A 394 4.87 -24.41 29.78
C LYS A 394 4.47 -25.63 28.95
N LYS A 395 3.48 -26.40 29.41
CA LYS A 395 2.96 -27.56 28.66
C LYS A 395 2.38 -27.15 27.30
N ASP A 396 1.68 -26.02 27.25
CA ASP A 396 1.16 -25.46 26.00
C ASP A 396 2.27 -24.97 25.07
N LEU A 397 3.38 -24.47 25.61
CA LEU A 397 4.55 -24.03 24.84
C LEU A 397 5.25 -25.23 24.21
N ASP A 398 5.47 -26.30 24.98
CA ASP A 398 6.05 -27.55 24.47
C ASP A 398 5.17 -28.13 23.33
N ARG A 399 3.84 -28.07 23.50
CA ARG A 399 2.88 -28.45 22.46
C ARG A 399 2.97 -27.55 21.22
N LEU A 400 3.08 -26.23 21.42
CA LEU A 400 3.22 -25.27 20.34
C LEU A 400 4.46 -25.55 19.50
N SER A 401 5.61 -25.85 20.11
CA SER A 401 6.84 -26.20 19.40
C SER A 401 6.66 -27.42 18.51
N ILE A 402 5.99 -28.48 18.98
CA ILE A 402 5.70 -29.67 18.18
C ILE A 402 4.79 -29.32 16.98
N ILE A 403 3.75 -28.52 17.21
CA ILE A 403 2.82 -28.07 16.17
C ILE A 403 3.51 -27.21 15.12
N VAL A 404 4.40 -26.31 15.55
CA VAL A 404 5.19 -25.44 14.67
C VAL A 404 6.06 -26.27 13.74
N GLU A 405 6.74 -27.30 14.24
CA GLU A 405 7.55 -28.19 13.39
C GLU A 405 6.70 -28.92 12.35
N VAL A 406 5.51 -29.42 12.73
CA VAL A 406 4.60 -30.09 11.79
C VAL A 406 4.01 -29.10 10.78
N ALA A 407 3.62 -27.90 11.21
CA ALA A 407 3.12 -26.84 10.34
C ALA A 407 4.21 -26.40 9.33
N MET A 408 5.45 -26.23 9.78
CA MET A 408 6.56 -25.90 8.90
C MET A 408 6.87 -27.02 7.90
N ALA A 409 6.90 -28.28 8.34
CA ALA A 409 7.09 -29.42 7.45
C ALA A 409 5.96 -29.57 6.41
N ALA A 410 4.79 -28.96 6.66
CA ALA A 410 3.69 -28.90 5.70
C ALA A 410 3.84 -27.78 4.66
N THR A 411 4.70 -26.78 4.90
CA THR A 411 4.84 -25.58 4.06
C THR A 411 5.90 -25.73 2.96
N ASP A 412 5.77 -26.75 2.10
CA ASP A 412 6.72 -26.98 1.01
C ASP A 412 6.70 -25.89 -0.09
N GLU A 413 5.63 -25.09 -0.19
CA GLU A 413 5.38 -24.15 -1.30
C GLU A 413 5.67 -22.66 -0.99
N GLY A 414 6.08 -22.30 0.24
CA GLY A 414 6.20 -20.89 0.68
C GLY A 414 7.43 -20.56 1.55
N ARG A 415 8.55 -21.24 1.30
CA ARG A 415 9.65 -21.55 2.25
C ARG A 415 10.25 -20.44 3.14
N TYR A 416 10.17 -19.16 2.77
CA TYR A 416 10.85 -18.10 3.53
C TYR A 416 9.93 -17.16 4.30
N THR A 417 8.76 -16.82 3.77
CA THR A 417 7.89 -15.84 4.44
C THR A 417 7.03 -16.49 5.50
N MET A 418 6.49 -17.69 5.24
CA MET A 418 5.65 -18.39 6.22
C MET A 418 6.48 -18.99 7.37
N SER A 419 7.70 -19.45 7.12
CA SER A 419 8.59 -19.97 8.15
C SER A 419 8.97 -18.90 9.18
N VAL A 420 9.26 -17.68 8.73
CA VAL A 420 9.54 -16.54 9.62
C VAL A 420 8.33 -16.22 10.50
N VAL A 421 7.11 -16.21 9.93
CA VAL A 421 5.88 -15.94 10.71
C VAL A 421 5.63 -17.03 11.74
N ILE A 422 5.71 -18.30 11.35
CA ILE A 422 5.45 -19.42 12.27
C ILE A 422 6.48 -19.43 13.41
N ARG A 423 7.77 -19.23 13.12
CA ARG A 423 8.82 -19.13 14.15
C ARG A 423 8.67 -17.90 15.05
N SER A 424 8.12 -16.81 14.52
CA SER A 424 7.82 -15.63 15.34
C SER A 424 6.74 -15.89 16.39
N TYR A 425 5.74 -16.73 16.09
CA TYR A 425 4.72 -17.13 17.07
C TYR A 425 5.30 -18.00 18.19
N GLU A 426 6.19 -18.93 17.86
CA GLU A 426 6.89 -19.75 18.86
C GLU A 426 7.75 -18.88 19.80
N LEU A 427 8.55 -17.97 19.23
CA LEU A 427 9.37 -17.05 20.01
C LEU A 427 8.51 -16.15 20.91
N LEU A 428 7.41 -15.62 20.39
CA LEU A 428 6.49 -14.79 21.16
C LEU A 428 5.89 -15.56 22.34
N ALA A 429 5.39 -16.77 22.11
CA ALA A 429 4.85 -17.62 23.16
C ALA A 429 5.90 -17.94 24.24
N ALA A 430 7.14 -18.21 23.85
CA ALA A 430 8.24 -18.44 24.78
C ALA A 430 8.52 -17.22 25.67
N ILE A 431 8.47 -16.01 25.09
CA ILE A 431 8.67 -14.76 25.85
C ILE A 431 7.49 -14.50 26.79
N ILE A 432 6.26 -14.76 26.37
CA ILE A 432 5.07 -14.65 27.23
C ILE A 432 5.18 -15.60 28.41
N CYS A 433 5.53 -16.88 28.17
CA CYS A 433 5.80 -17.84 29.23
C CYS A 433 6.89 -17.36 30.20
N PHE A 434 7.99 -16.82 29.67
CA PHE A 434 9.07 -16.27 30.48
C PHE A 434 8.57 -15.12 31.37
N CYS A 435 7.75 -14.22 30.83
CA CYS A 435 7.17 -13.10 31.57
C CYS A 435 6.21 -13.58 32.67
N CYS A 436 5.30 -14.51 32.36
CA CYS A 436 4.39 -15.09 33.35
C CYS A 436 5.15 -15.80 34.49
N ALA A 437 6.18 -16.58 34.14
CA ALA A 437 7.04 -17.22 35.14
C ALA A 437 7.78 -16.20 36.01
N HIS A 438 8.25 -15.10 35.44
CA HIS A 438 8.91 -14.03 36.20
C HIS A 438 7.96 -13.28 37.14
N VAL A 439 6.73 -13.01 36.71
CA VAL A 439 5.70 -12.39 37.57
C VAL A 439 5.39 -13.27 38.77
N GLU A 440 5.25 -14.59 38.54
CA GLU A 440 5.03 -15.56 39.63
C GLU A 440 6.24 -15.62 40.58
N MET A 441 7.45 -15.68 40.04
CA MET A 441 8.68 -15.73 40.85
C MET A 441 8.94 -14.43 41.62
N GLU A 442 8.58 -13.27 41.08
CA GLU A 442 8.65 -11.97 41.78
C GLU A 442 7.71 -11.96 43.01
N GLY A 443 6.55 -12.60 42.91
CA GLY A 443 5.63 -12.78 44.05
C GLY A 443 6.22 -13.64 45.16
N ASN A 444 6.89 -14.74 44.77
CA ASN A 444 7.28 -15.82 45.68
C ASN A 444 8.74 -15.79 46.17
N HIS A 445 9.66 -15.10 45.48
CA HIS A 445 11.10 -15.12 45.78
C HIS A 445 11.71 -13.73 45.95
N GLU A 446 12.34 -13.51 47.12
CA GLU A 446 12.92 -12.22 47.52
C GLU A 446 14.08 -11.76 46.61
N TRP A 447 14.84 -12.70 46.04
CA TRP A 447 15.94 -12.39 45.12
C TRP A 447 15.45 -11.80 43.80
N PHE A 448 14.28 -12.21 43.29
CA PHE A 448 13.69 -11.64 42.08
C PHE A 448 13.16 -10.22 42.30
N LYS A 449 12.80 -9.87 43.54
CA LYS A 449 12.49 -8.47 43.91
C LYS A 449 13.73 -7.58 43.93
N LYS A 450 14.89 -8.16 44.25
CA LYS A 450 16.16 -7.43 44.38
C LYS A 450 16.89 -7.24 43.05
N TYR A 451 16.78 -8.21 42.14
CA TYR A 451 17.46 -8.18 40.84
C TYR A 451 16.44 -8.11 39.72
N THR A 452 16.37 -6.95 39.06
CA THR A 452 15.47 -6.75 37.93
C THR A 452 15.85 -7.70 36.79
N PRO A 453 14.89 -8.44 36.20
CA PRO A 453 15.17 -9.25 35.01
C PRO A 453 15.66 -8.39 33.85
N ALA A 454 16.40 -9.02 32.93
CA ALA A 454 16.93 -8.36 31.73
C ALA A 454 15.83 -7.77 30.83
N PHE A 455 14.61 -8.34 30.89
CA PHE A 455 13.41 -7.85 30.23
C PHE A 455 12.38 -7.48 31.29
N ASN A 456 11.68 -6.36 31.13
CA ASN A 456 10.60 -6.00 32.04
C ASN A 456 9.39 -6.92 31.78
N PRO A 457 9.05 -7.85 32.70
CA PRO A 457 8.02 -8.86 32.46
C PRO A 457 6.61 -8.27 32.44
N LYS A 458 6.44 -7.04 32.95
CA LYS A 458 5.16 -6.30 32.98
C LYS A 458 4.97 -5.39 31.77
N ASN A 459 5.95 -5.34 30.86
CA ASN A 459 5.93 -4.43 29.73
C ASN A 459 6.44 -5.13 28.47
N LEU A 460 5.52 -5.54 27.59
CA LEU A 460 5.85 -6.18 26.31
C LEU A 460 6.20 -5.20 25.17
N HIS A 461 6.26 -3.88 25.41
CA HIS A 461 6.57 -2.88 24.37
C HIS A 461 7.97 -3.02 23.77
N HIS A 462 8.87 -3.75 24.41
CA HIS A 462 10.20 -4.05 23.86
C HIS A 462 10.17 -5.15 22.80
N LEU A 463 9.02 -5.84 22.63
CA LEU A 463 8.81 -6.80 21.55
C LEU A 463 8.35 -6.07 20.30
N VAL A 464 9.17 -6.12 19.25
CA VAL A 464 8.80 -5.63 17.92
C VAL A 464 7.86 -6.65 17.29
N LEU A 465 6.55 -6.44 17.43
CA LEU A 465 5.51 -7.30 16.87
C LEU A 465 4.78 -6.56 15.74
N ASP A 466 4.50 -7.27 14.64
CA ASP A 466 3.90 -6.75 13.40
C ASP A 466 2.36 -6.58 13.48
N ASP A 467 1.76 -6.72 14.68
CA ASP A 467 0.32 -6.90 14.82
C ASP A 467 -0.33 -5.82 15.71
N ASN A 468 -1.43 -5.22 15.23
CA ASN A 468 -2.25 -4.25 15.98
C ASN A 468 -2.73 -4.81 17.34
N ARG A 469 -2.81 -6.15 17.47
CA ARG A 469 -3.15 -6.86 18.70
C ARG A 469 -2.12 -6.67 19.82
N ALA A 470 -0.84 -6.46 19.48
CA ALA A 470 0.21 -6.16 20.45
C ALA A 470 0.02 -4.76 21.06
N VAL A 471 -0.45 -3.81 20.26
CA VAL A 471 -0.81 -2.46 20.70
C VAL A 471 -2.04 -2.50 21.62
N ASP A 472 -3.04 -3.31 21.28
CA ASP A 472 -4.28 -3.49 22.07
C ASP A 472 -4.05 -4.21 23.40
N GLY A 473 -3.18 -5.22 23.45
CA GLY A 473 -2.77 -5.86 24.70
C GLY A 473 -2.09 -4.88 25.66
N CYS A 474 -1.32 -3.92 25.13
CA CYS A 474 -0.60 -2.93 25.93
C CYS A 474 -1.46 -1.74 26.37
N SER A 475 -2.44 -1.29 25.57
CA SER A 475 -3.27 -0.10 25.87
C SER A 475 -4.29 -0.34 26.99
N SER A 476 -4.58 -1.60 27.34
CA SER A 476 -5.28 -1.94 28.58
C SER A 476 -4.51 -1.51 29.85
N THR A 477 -3.21 -1.20 29.74
CA THR A 477 -2.29 -0.73 30.81
C THR A 477 -2.29 0.78 30.97
N THR A 478 -3.46 1.41 30.99
CA THR A 478 -3.54 2.81 31.40
C THR A 478 -3.32 2.90 32.90
N ILE A 479 -2.13 3.39 33.23
CA ILE A 479 -1.67 3.79 34.56
C ILE A 479 -2.64 4.86 35.09
N SER A 480 -3.36 4.52 36.17
CA SER A 480 -3.84 5.54 37.11
C SER A 480 -2.61 6.25 37.67
N ARG A 481 -2.45 7.53 37.34
CA ARG A 481 -1.57 8.42 38.10
C ARG A 481 -2.22 8.79 39.42
#